data_AF-A0A6A3TZM6-F1
#
_entry.id   AF-A0A6A3TZM6-F1
#
_cell.length_a   1.000
_cell.length_b   1.000
_cell.length_c   1.000
_cell.angle_alpha   90.00
_cell.angle_beta   90.00
_cell.angle_gamma   90.00
#
_symmetry.space_group_name_H-M   'P 1'
#
loop_
_entity.id
_entity.type
_entity.pdbx_description
1 polymer ?
#
loop_
_entity_poly.entity_id
_entity_poly.type
_entity_poly.pdbx_seq_one_letter_code
_entity_poly.pdbx_strand_id
1 'polypeptide(L)'
;MKKNRPGVCLSILCRAEHEQEILETLFRETTTLGVRRNVMDRVFLCRKFVSVSAFGRSVGVKVAFLGNEAVNVHPEFEHCKAIAMEQNLPLLQVIDKVKALALLQIKTQTPK
;
A
#
# COMPACT_ATOMS: atom_id res chain seq x y z
N MET A 1 24.33 -11.63 -13.70
CA MET A 1 25.59 -11.68 -12.91
C MET A 1 26.76 -12.03 -13.84
N LYS A 2 28.02 -11.92 -13.38
CA LYS A 2 29.18 -12.38 -14.19
C LYS A 2 29.01 -13.85 -14.60
N LYS A 3 29.57 -14.23 -15.76
CA LYS A 3 29.51 -15.59 -16.32
C LYS A 3 28.09 -16.08 -16.65
N ASN A 4 27.24 -15.20 -17.21
CA ASN A 4 25.88 -15.52 -17.65
C ASN A 4 24.98 -16.17 -16.58
N ARG A 5 25.25 -15.91 -15.30
CA ARG A 5 24.43 -16.43 -14.20
C ARG A 5 23.22 -15.51 -13.99
N PRO A 6 21.98 -16.03 -14.06
CA PRO A 6 20.81 -15.27 -13.64
C PRO A 6 20.92 -14.99 -12.14
N GLY A 7 20.50 -13.81 -11.72
CA GLY A 7 20.56 -13.40 -10.32
C GLY A 7 19.39 -12.48 -9.99
N VAL A 8 19.03 -12.46 -8.72
CA VAL A 8 17.97 -11.61 -8.19
C VAL A 8 18.62 -10.45 -7.43
N CYS A 9 18.13 -9.23 -7.66
CA CYS A 9 18.48 -8.09 -6.83
C CYS A 9 17.42 -7.94 -5.73
N LEU A 10 17.82 -8.16 -4.48
CA LEU A 10 16.97 -7.93 -3.31
C LEU A 10 17.20 -6.50 -2.80
N SER A 11 16.13 -5.74 -2.67
CA SER A 11 16.14 -4.38 -2.10
C SER A 11 15.21 -4.32 -0.89
N ILE A 12 15.68 -3.72 0.21
CA ILE A 12 14.95 -3.65 1.46
C ILE A 12 14.82 -2.19 1.88
N LEU A 13 13.60 -1.77 2.22
CA LEU A 13 13.33 -0.48 2.86
C LEU A 13 12.97 -0.75 4.32
N CYS A 14 13.72 -0.13 5.23
CA CYS A 14 13.50 -0.27 6.67
C CYS A 14 13.68 1.07 7.38
N ARG A 15 13.19 1.14 8.62
CA ARG A 15 13.53 2.24 9.52
C ARG A 15 14.93 1.98 10.07
N ALA A 16 15.67 3.04 10.37
CA ALA A 16 17.08 2.95 10.79
C ALA A 16 17.27 2.07 12.03
N GLU A 17 16.30 2.08 12.95
CA GLU A 17 16.28 1.28 14.17
C GLU A 17 16.21 -0.25 13.92
N HIS A 18 15.73 -0.70 12.76
CA HIS A 18 15.62 -2.13 12.40
C HIS A 18 16.76 -2.62 11.52
N GLU A 19 17.69 -1.75 11.15
CA GLU A 19 18.71 -2.08 10.15
C GLU A 19 19.58 -3.27 10.57
N GLN A 20 20.03 -3.30 11.82
CA GLN A 20 20.92 -4.35 12.32
C GLN A 20 20.25 -5.73 12.29
N GLU A 21 19.00 -5.82 12.75
CA GLU A 21 18.20 -7.06 12.74
C GLU A 21 18.00 -7.58 11.31
N ILE A 22 17.77 -6.67 10.35
CA ILE A 22 17.60 -7.01 8.94
C ILE A 22 18.91 -7.49 8.33
N LEU A 23 20.04 -6.85 8.64
CA LEU A 23 21.35 -7.27 8.16
C LEU A 23 21.71 -8.66 8.68
N GLU A 24 21.46 -8.93 9.97
CA GLU A 24 21.69 -10.25 10.57
C GLU A 24 20.86 -11.33 9.89
N THR A 25 19.57 -11.06 9.66
CA THR A 25 18.69 -11.97 8.93
C THR A 25 19.21 -12.20 7.51
N LEU A 26 19.60 -11.14 6.80
CA LEU A 26 20.06 -11.24 5.42
C LEU A 26 21.36 -12.04 5.29
N PHE A 27 22.35 -11.83 6.17
CA PHE A 27 23.61 -12.57 6.13
C PHE A 27 23.47 -14.02 6.59
N ARG A 28 22.47 -14.31 7.44
CA ARG A 28 22.18 -15.67 7.91
C ARG A 28 21.43 -16.49 6.85
N GLU A 29 20.42 -15.88 6.22
CA GLU A 29 19.47 -16.59 5.35
C GLU A 29 19.83 -16.50 3.86
N THR A 30 20.87 -15.74 3.50
CA THR A 30 21.32 -15.61 2.11
C THR A 30 22.82 -15.85 1.97
N THR A 31 23.27 -16.07 0.73
CA THR A 31 24.68 -16.28 0.40
C THR A 31 25.42 -14.97 0.08
N THR A 32 24.82 -13.80 0.36
CA THR A 32 25.48 -12.53 0.09
C THR A 32 26.66 -12.30 1.02
N LEU A 33 27.75 -11.74 0.49
CA LEU A 33 28.93 -11.37 1.29
C LEU A 33 28.88 -9.91 1.77
N GLY A 34 27.88 -9.14 1.34
CA GLY A 34 27.77 -7.73 1.67
C GLY A 34 26.51 -7.10 1.09
N VAL A 35 26.23 -5.87 1.53
CA VAL A 35 25.12 -5.04 1.02
C VAL A 35 25.62 -3.65 0.68
N ARG A 36 24.80 -2.94 -0.11
CA ARG A 36 24.94 -1.50 -0.32
C ARG A 36 23.80 -0.82 0.43
N ARG A 37 24.12 0.20 1.22
CA ARG A 37 23.17 0.94 2.06
C ARG A 37 23.13 2.40 1.65
N ASN A 38 21.93 2.98 1.65
CA ASN A 38 21.71 4.43 1.60
C ASN A 38 20.66 4.81 2.64
N VAL A 39 20.86 5.93 3.33
CA VAL A 39 19.84 6.56 4.17
C VAL A 39 19.14 7.61 3.31
N MET A 40 17.81 7.66 3.38
CA MET A 40 17.01 8.53 2.53
C MET A 40 15.89 9.17 3.34
N ASP A 41 15.70 10.47 3.14
CA ASP A 41 14.50 11.15 3.63
C ASP A 41 13.29 10.75 2.80
N ARG A 42 12.13 10.66 3.46
CA ARG A 42 10.87 10.33 2.82
C ARG A 42 9.90 11.49 2.96
N VAL A 43 9.55 12.09 1.83
CA VAL A 43 8.38 12.98 1.73
C VAL A 43 7.18 12.14 1.34
N PHE A 44 6.07 12.28 2.08
CA PHE A 44 4.84 11.54 1.82
C PHE A 44 3.62 12.41 2.13
N LEU A 45 2.52 12.14 1.42
CA LEU A 45 1.25 12.81 1.67
C LEU A 45 0.64 12.39 3.02
N CYS A 46 -0.03 13.32 3.67
CA CYS A 46 -0.91 12.98 4.80
C CYS A 46 -1.96 11.98 4.31
N ARG A 47 -2.18 10.91 5.08
CA ARG A 47 -3.13 9.86 4.70
C ARG A 47 -4.02 9.47 5.87
N LYS A 48 -5.28 9.17 5.57
CA LYS A 48 -6.26 8.66 6.53
C LYS A 48 -6.89 7.37 5.98
N PHE A 49 -7.33 6.53 6.89
CA PHE A 49 -8.19 5.40 6.56
C PHE A 49 -9.63 5.82 6.85
N VAL A 50 -10.48 5.75 5.84
CA VAL A 50 -11.92 5.95 5.97
C VAL A 50 -12.63 4.62 5.77
N SER A 51 -13.71 4.39 6.51
CA SER A 51 -14.59 3.24 6.29
C SER A 51 -15.76 3.67 5.43
N VAL A 52 -16.07 2.87 4.40
CA VAL A 52 -17.16 3.09 3.46
C VAL A 52 -18.05 1.86 3.44
N SER A 53 -19.37 2.05 3.53
CA SER A 53 -20.32 0.95 3.35
C SER A 53 -20.49 0.66 1.86
N ALA A 54 -20.14 -0.56 1.44
CA ALA A 54 -20.30 -1.02 0.07
C ALA A 54 -20.62 -2.51 0.07
N PHE A 55 -21.57 -2.94 -0.77
CA PHE A 55 -21.98 -4.35 -0.89
C PHE A 55 -22.36 -4.98 0.47
N GLY A 56 -22.99 -4.19 1.36
CA GLY A 56 -23.38 -4.64 2.71
C GLY A 56 -22.21 -4.80 3.69
N ARG A 57 -21.00 -4.34 3.34
CA ARG A 57 -19.80 -4.47 4.16
C ARG A 57 -19.13 -3.13 4.41
N SER A 58 -18.39 -3.05 5.51
CA SER A 58 -17.46 -1.97 5.80
C SER A 58 -16.15 -2.21 5.06
N VAL A 59 -15.83 -1.34 4.10
CA VAL A 59 -14.59 -1.40 3.33
C VAL A 59 -13.67 -0.26 3.77
N GLY A 60 -12.46 -0.62 4.19
CA GLY A 60 -11.42 0.37 4.47
C GLY A 60 -10.93 1.00 3.16
N VAL A 61 -10.73 2.31 3.18
CA VAL A 61 -10.23 3.07 2.03
C VAL A 61 -9.13 3.99 2.50
N LYS A 62 -7.95 3.84 1.90
CA LYS A 62 -6.79 4.69 2.13
C LYS A 62 -6.88 5.92 1.27
N VAL A 63 -6.97 7.08 1.91
CA VAL A 63 -7.08 8.38 1.25
C VAL A 63 -5.81 9.17 1.52
N ALA A 64 -5.16 9.67 0.48
CA ALA A 64 -4.03 10.57 0.59
C ALA A 64 -4.44 11.99 0.19
N PHE A 65 -3.95 12.98 0.94
CA PHE A 65 -4.32 14.37 0.82
C PHE A 65 -3.12 15.23 0.43
N LEU A 66 -3.33 16.11 -0.55
CA LEU A 66 -2.45 17.23 -0.87
C LEU A 66 -3.13 18.50 -0.37
N GLY A 67 -2.66 19.06 0.74
CA GLY A 67 -3.42 20.07 1.48
C GLY A 67 -4.76 19.50 1.94
N ASN A 68 -5.87 20.11 1.53
CA ASN A 68 -7.23 19.65 1.81
C ASN A 68 -7.83 18.80 0.67
N GLU A 69 -7.11 18.60 -0.42
CA GLU A 69 -7.61 17.87 -1.58
C GLU A 69 -7.26 16.38 -1.47
N ALA A 70 -8.27 15.51 -1.61
CA ALA A 70 -8.06 14.06 -1.71
C ALA A 70 -7.58 13.70 -3.12
N VAL A 71 -6.28 13.44 -3.28
CA VAL A 71 -5.65 13.16 -4.58
C VAL A 71 -5.54 11.67 -4.90
N ASN A 72 -5.49 10.82 -3.88
CA ASN A 72 -5.46 9.37 -4.05
C ASN A 72 -6.48 8.70 -3.14
N VAL A 73 -7.28 7.80 -3.70
CA VAL A 73 -8.30 7.02 -3.00
C VAL A 73 -8.16 5.57 -3.41
N HIS A 74 -7.70 4.75 -2.48
CA HIS A 74 -7.41 3.33 -2.70
C HIS A 74 -8.22 2.47 -1.73
N PRO A 75 -9.28 1.80 -2.21
CA PRO A 75 -9.96 0.76 -1.45
C PRO A 75 -8.99 -0.36 -1.02
N GLU A 76 -9.23 -0.93 0.15
CA GLU A 76 -8.45 -2.06 0.65
C GLU A 76 -8.66 -3.28 -0.26
N PHE A 77 -7.56 -3.78 -0.82
CA PHE A 77 -7.59 -4.80 -1.86
C PHE A 77 -8.23 -6.11 -1.38
N GLU A 78 -7.85 -6.60 -0.20
CA GLU A 78 -8.37 -7.86 0.33
C GLU A 78 -9.88 -7.80 0.60
N HIS A 79 -10.39 -6.64 1.04
CA HIS A 79 -11.85 -6.45 1.20
C HIS A 79 -12.55 -6.49 -0.15
N CYS A 80 -12.01 -5.79 -1.15
CA CYS A 80 -12.59 -5.76 -2.50
C CYS A 80 -12.54 -7.15 -3.17
N LYS A 81 -11.46 -7.90 -2.96
CA LYS A 81 -11.29 -9.27 -3.45
C LYS A 81 -12.31 -10.22 -2.82
N ALA A 82 -12.51 -10.15 -1.51
CA ALA A 82 -13.52 -10.96 -0.84
C ALA A 82 -14.93 -10.67 -1.37
N ILE A 83 -15.29 -9.38 -1.53
CA ILE A 83 -16.58 -8.97 -2.11
C ILE A 83 -16.72 -9.46 -3.55
N ALA A 84 -15.69 -9.31 -4.37
CA ALA A 84 -15.68 -9.74 -5.77
C ALA A 84 -15.95 -11.25 -5.90
N MET A 85 -15.32 -12.07 -5.04
CA MET A 85 -15.52 -13.51 -5.02
C MET A 85 -16.94 -13.90 -4.57
N GLU A 86 -17.45 -13.28 -3.51
CA GLU A 86 -18.78 -13.60 -2.96
C GLU A 86 -19.92 -13.16 -3.85
N GLN A 87 -19.79 -12.00 -4.49
CA GLN A 87 -20.81 -11.42 -5.37
C GLN A 87 -20.65 -11.88 -6.82
N ASN A 88 -19.60 -12.68 -7.12
CA ASN A 88 -19.23 -13.08 -8.47
C ASN A 88 -19.10 -11.88 -9.43
N LEU A 89 -18.42 -10.82 -8.97
CA LEU A 89 -18.20 -9.58 -9.72
C LEU A 89 -16.72 -9.42 -10.09
N PRO A 90 -16.40 -8.76 -11.22
CA PRO A 90 -15.03 -8.37 -11.51
C PRO A 90 -14.46 -7.46 -10.42
N LEU A 91 -13.26 -7.77 -9.93
CA LEU A 91 -12.58 -7.00 -8.87
C LEU A 91 -12.50 -5.50 -9.19
N LEU A 92 -12.20 -5.16 -10.44
CA LEU A 92 -12.08 -3.77 -10.86
C LEU A 92 -13.39 -2.99 -10.65
N GLN A 93 -14.55 -3.62 -10.94
CA GLN A 93 -15.86 -3.00 -10.71
C GLN A 93 -16.11 -2.75 -9.21
N VAL A 94 -15.72 -3.68 -8.35
CA VAL A 94 -15.83 -3.52 -6.89
C VAL A 94 -14.95 -2.36 -6.41
N ILE A 95 -13.69 -2.32 -6.85
CA ILE A 95 -12.75 -1.23 -6.52
C ILE A 95 -13.31 0.12 -6.96
N ASP A 96 -13.77 0.23 -8.21
CA ASP A 96 -14.29 1.50 -8.75
C ASP A 96 -15.54 1.96 -8.00
N LYS A 97 -16.44 1.03 -7.65
CA LYS A 97 -17.64 1.33 -6.88
C LYS A 97 -17.30 1.83 -5.47
N VAL A 98 -16.40 1.14 -4.76
CA VAL A 98 -15.98 1.55 -3.41
C VAL A 98 -15.26 2.90 -3.46
N LYS A 99 -14.40 3.11 -4.47
CA LYS A 99 -13.69 4.38 -4.68
C LYS A 99 -14.66 5.54 -4.91
N ALA A 100 -15.69 5.35 -5.74
CA ALA A 100 -16.71 6.36 -6.00
C ALA A 100 -17.49 6.73 -4.72
N LEU A 101 -17.87 5.73 -3.91
CA LEU A 101 -18.55 5.95 -2.63
C LEU A 101 -17.66 6.70 -1.62
N ALA A 102 -16.38 6.34 -1.56
CA ALA A 102 -15.41 7.05 -0.72
C ALA A 102 -15.28 8.53 -1.09
N LEU A 103 -15.18 8.84 -2.38
CA LEU A 103 -15.09 10.21 -2.87
C LEU A 103 -16.32 11.05 -2.50
N LEU A 104 -17.51 10.47 -2.59
CA LEU A 104 -18.75 11.13 -2.17
C LEU A 104 -18.75 11.44 -0.66
N GLN A 105 -18.30 10.49 0.16
CA GLN A 105 -18.21 10.64 1.61
C GLN A 105 -17.16 11.67 2.06
N ILE A 106 -16.04 11.79 1.34
CA ILE A 106 -15.00 12.79 1.65
C ILE A 106 -15.49 14.21 1.34
N LYS A 107 -16.19 14.40 0.21
CA LYS A 107 -16.73 15.70 -0.19
C LYS A 107 -17.77 16.24 0.80
N THR A 108 -18.54 15.38 1.46
CA THR A 108 -19.55 15.80 2.45
C THR A 108 -18.96 16.15 3.81
N GLN A 109 -17.71 15.76 4.10
CA GLN A 109 -17.05 15.98 5.39
C GLN A 109 -16.07 17.17 5.40
N THR A 110 -15.86 17.83 4.26
CA THR A 110 -14.98 19.00 4.19
C THR A 110 -15.79 20.24 4.56
N PRO A 111 -15.53 20.93 5.69
CA PRO A 111 -16.17 22.21 5.97
C PRO A 111 -15.70 23.23 4.94
N LYS A 112 -16.63 24.08 4.47
CA LYS A 112 -16.32 25.28 3.69
C LYS A 112 -15.36 26.21 4.44
#